data_AF-A0A835X375-F1
#
_entry.id   AF-A0A835X375-F1
#
_cell.length_a   1.000
_cell.length_b   1.000
_cell.length_c   1.000
_cell.angle_alpha   90.00
_cell.angle_beta   90.00
_cell.angle_gamma   90.00
#
_symmetry.space_group_name_H-M   'P 1'
#
loop_
_entity.id
_entity.type
_entity.pdbx_description
1 polymer ?
#
loop_
_entity_poly.entity_id
_entity_poly.type
_entity_poly.pdbx_seq_one_letter_code
_entity_poly.pdbx_strand_id
1 'polypeptide(L)' 'MKRKDSSEVQRGKIQPESVIDFIINKNGSQIREIIVKNYRQKERVNEIINTVAWSLTRMLENTK' A
#
# COMPACT_ATOMS: atom_id res chain seq x y z
N MET A 1 -0.12 -4.32 -7.31
CA MET A 1 -1.52 -4.21 -6.84
C MET A 1 -2.34 -3.09 -7.51
N LYS A 2 -1.95 -1.80 -7.47
CA LYS A 2 -2.74 -0.70 -8.05
C LYS A 2 -3.01 -0.85 -9.57
N ARG A 3 -2.01 -1.29 -10.35
CA ARG A 3 -2.20 -1.62 -11.78
C ARG A 3 -3.20 -2.75 -12.04
N LYS A 4 -3.23 -3.76 -11.16
CA LYS A 4 -4.19 -4.88 -11.26
C LYS A 4 -5.61 -4.35 -11.02
N ASP A 5 -5.77 -3.50 -10.02
CA ASP A 5 -7.04 -2.82 -9.74
C ASP A 5 -7.47 -1.95 -10.95
N SER A 6 -6.58 -1.15 -11.53
CA SER A 6 -6.89 -0.36 -12.73
C SER A 6 -7.34 -1.22 -13.92
N SER A 7 -6.73 -2.40 -14.11
CA SER A 7 -7.14 -3.34 -15.16
C SER A 7 -8.52 -3.93 -14.90
N GLU A 8 -8.85 -4.23 -13.64
CA GLU A 8 -10.16 -4.75 -13.25
C GLU A 8 -11.23 -3.66 -13.29
N VAL A 9 -10.89 -2.38 -13.08
CA VAL A 9 -11.80 -1.23 -13.31
C VAL A 9 -12.15 -1.14 -14.79
N GLN A 10 -11.16 -1.22 -15.68
CA GLN A 10 -11.41 -1.19 -17.13
C GLN A 10 -12.30 -2.35 -17.59
N ARG A 11 -12.20 -3.49 -16.90
CA ARG A 11 -13.04 -4.68 -17.14
C ARG A 11 -14.41 -4.63 -16.45
N GLY A 12 -14.72 -3.55 -15.73
CA GLY A 12 -15.98 -3.37 -15.00
C GLY A 12 -16.16 -4.28 -13.78
N LYS A 13 -15.10 -4.98 -13.34
CA LYS A 13 -15.17 -5.92 -12.21
C LYS A 13 -15.07 -5.24 -10.86
N ILE A 14 -14.52 -4.03 -10.82
CA ILE A 14 -14.40 -3.23 -9.60
C ILE A 14 -14.73 -1.77 -9.92
N GLN A 15 -15.32 -1.07 -8.96
CA GLN A 15 -15.59 0.35 -9.11
C GLN A 15 -14.29 1.17 -9.03
N PRO A 16 -14.19 2.32 -9.74
CA PRO A 16 -13.04 3.21 -9.65
C PRO A 16 -12.71 3.64 -8.20
N GLU A 17 -13.71 3.90 -7.38
CA GLU A 17 -13.52 4.24 -5.95
C GLU A 17 -12.98 3.07 -5.10
N SER A 18 -13.08 1.83 -5.60
CA SER A 18 -12.61 0.62 -4.91
C SER A 18 -11.15 0.28 -5.21
N VAL A 19 -10.47 1.12 -5.99
CA VAL A 19 -9.03 0.97 -6.25
C VAL A 19 -8.25 1.22 -4.97
N ILE A 20 -7.26 0.36 -4.72
CA ILE A 20 -6.34 0.53 -3.58
C ILE A 20 -5.64 1.90 -3.64
N ASP A 21 -5.60 2.56 -2.49
CA ASP A 21 -4.91 3.84 -2.36
C ASP A 21 -4.19 3.97 -1.02
N PHE A 22 -3.27 4.92 -0.91
CA PHE A 22 -2.49 5.12 0.30
C PHE A 22 -2.22 6.60 0.57
N ILE A 23 -2.10 6.93 1.85
CA ILE A 23 -1.74 8.26 2.35
C ILE A 23 -0.53 8.09 3.25
N ILE A 24 0.48 8.95 3.06
CA ILE A 24 1.68 8.97 3.89
C ILE A 24 1.65 10.23 4.75
N ASN A 25 1.46 10.05 6.05
CA ASN A 25 1.53 11.11 7.05
C ASN A 25 2.98 11.22 7.53
N LYS A 26 3.56 12.40 7.32
CA LYS A 26 4.94 12.72 7.72
C LYS A 26 4.93 13.73 8.86
N ASN A 27 5.90 13.62 9.76
CA ASN A 27 6.25 14.64 10.72
C ASN A 27 7.64 15.17 10.36
N GLY A 28 7.69 16.31 9.67
CA GLY A 28 8.93 16.83 9.08
C GLY A 28 9.55 15.84 8.09
N SER A 29 10.79 15.42 8.36
CA SER A 29 11.52 14.44 7.54
C SER A 29 11.17 12.98 7.85
N GLN A 30 10.44 12.71 8.94
CA GLN A 30 10.13 11.36 9.39
C GLN A 30 8.74 10.92 8.94
N ILE A 31 8.61 9.67 8.48
CA ILE A 31 7.30 9.06 8.22
C ILE A 31 6.70 8.68 9.56
N ARG A 32 5.50 9.20 9.87
CA ARG A 32 4.78 8.89 11.11
C ARG A 32 3.80 7.74 10.91
N GLU A 33 3.07 7.76 9.80
CA GLU A 33 2.00 6.78 9.54
C GLU A 33 1.78 6.62 8.03
N ILE A 34 1.43 5.39 7.63
CA ILE A 34 0.98 5.06 6.28
C ILE A 34 -0.42 4.47 6.39
N ILE A 35 -1.41 5.15 5.83
CA ILE A 35 -2.81 4.71 5.84
C ILE A 35 -3.11 4.09 4.48
N VAL A 36 -3.46 2.80 4.46
CA VAL A 36 -3.89 2.11 3.24
C VAL A 36 -5.40 2.00 3.21
N LYS A 37 -6.00 2.41 2.10
CA LYS A 37 -7.45 2.37 1.84
C LYS A 37 -7.77 1.35 0.76
N ASN A 38 -8.99 0.81 0.79
CA ASN A 38 -9.53 -0.08 -0.24
C ASN A 38 -8.67 -1.32 -0.52
N TYR A 39 -8.13 -1.96 0.53
CA TYR A 39 -7.36 -3.20 0.37
C TYR A 39 -8.24 -4.41 -0.03
N ARG A 40 -9.55 -4.35 0.24
CA ARG A 40 -10.62 -5.32 -0.13
C ARG A 40 -10.51 -6.71 0.49
N GLN A 41 -9.38 -7.39 0.35
CA GLN A 41 -9.20 -8.80 0.72
C GLN A 41 -8.15 -8.95 1.82
N LYS A 42 -8.32 -9.91 2.73
CA LYS A 42 -7.42 -10.08 3.88
C LYS A 42 -6.02 -10.53 3.47
N GLU A 43 -5.93 -11.31 2.39
CA GLU A 43 -4.68 -11.76 1.79
C GLU A 43 -3.84 -10.56 1.30
N ARG A 44 -4.50 -9.54 0.75
CA ARG A 44 -3.87 -8.30 0.30
C ARG A 44 -3.30 -7.50 1.48
N VAL A 45 -3.90 -7.55 2.67
CA VAL A 45 -3.36 -6.91 3.88
C VAL A 45 -2.03 -7.54 4.25
N ASN A 46 -1.95 -8.87 4.28
CA ASN A 46 -0.72 -9.57 4.63
C ASN A 46 0.41 -9.29 3.62
N GLU A 47 0.10 -9.28 2.32
CA GLU A 47 1.07 -8.92 1.28
C GLU A 47 1.65 -7.52 1.50
N ILE A 48 0.79 -6.55 1.82
CA ILE A 48 1.19 -5.16 2.09
C ILE A 48 2.06 -5.09 3.33
N ILE A 49 1.61 -5.68 4.46
CA ILE A 49 2.36 -5.64 5.72
C ILE A 49 3.74 -6.27 5.53
N ASN A 50 3.81 -7.45 4.91
CA ASN A 50 5.08 -8.16 4.71
C ASN A 50 6.04 -7.37 3.82
N THR A 51 5.53 -6.79 2.73
CA THR A 51 6.35 -6.00 1.79
C THR A 51 6.85 -4.71 2.41
N VAL A 52 5.98 -3.99 3.14
CA VAL A 52 6.34 -2.74 3.81
C VAL A 52 7.33 -3.02 4.94
N ALA A 53 7.07 -4.03 5.77
CA ALA A 53 7.97 -4.41 6.87
C ALA A 53 9.37 -4.74 6.33
N TRP A 54 9.47 -5.59 5.31
CA TRP A 54 10.77 -5.92 4.71
C TRP A 54 11.49 -4.68 4.15
N SER A 55 10.77 -3.83 3.41
CA SER A 55 11.34 -2.63 2.81
C SER A 55 11.87 -1.66 3.87
N LEU A 56 11.10 -1.42 4.93
CA LEU A 56 11.50 -0.54 6.04
C LEU A 56 12.68 -1.13 6.82
N THR A 57 12.67 -2.42 7.10
CA THR A 57 13.81 -3.10 7.74
C THR A 57 15.09 -2.92 6.92
N ARG A 58 15.03 -3.14 5.60
CA ARG A 58 16.19 -2.91 4.71
C ARG A 58 16.65 -1.45 4.72
N MET A 59 15.74 -0.48 4.73
CA MET A 59 16.12 0.93 4.80
C MET A 59 16.85 1.24 6.10
N LEU A 60 16.39 0.70 7.22
CA LEU A 60 17.05 0.87 8.53
C LEU A 60 18.41 0.18 8.59
N GLU A 61 18.54 -1.02 8.02
CA GLU A 61 19.83 -1.74 7.93
C GLU A 61 20.88 -0.95 7.13
N ASN A 62 20.49 -0.31 6.03
CA ASN A 62 21.39 0.47 5.17
C ASN A 62 21.66 1.90 5.67
N THR A 63 21.05 2.31 6.78
CA THR A 63 21.30 3.62 7.41
C THR A 63 22.46 3.54 8.44
N LYS A 64 22.98 2.34 8.72
CA LYS A 64 24.16 2.13 9.59
C LYS A 64 25.48 2.37 8.89
#